data_AF-A0A1V4VPU9-F1
#
_entry.id   AF-A0A1V4VPU9-F1
#
_cell.length_a   1.000
_cell.length_b   1.000
_cell.length_c   1.000
_cell.angle_alpha   90.00
_cell.angle_beta   90.00
_cell.angle_gamma   90.00
#
_symmetry.space_group_name_H-M   'P 1'
#
loop_
_entity.id
_entity.type
_entity.pdbx_description
1 polymer ?
#
loop_
_entity_poly.entity_id
_entity_poly.type
_entity_poly.pdbx_seq_one_letter_code
_entity_poly.pdbx_strand_id
1 'polypeptide(L)'
;MPRSTGEDLGSIEPVLGVEEGGLHSAEALLLARYFMYTQVYFHPVRRIYDIHLKDFLVEWLPEGKFPVDIERLLALTDNEVLAGILAAARIVDSKGHNPAHRIIKREHYRKLYEKNPEDIRINPEAGRLIFGALQFTYGNDAVRRDSYTAKNSVVEFPVLRSDGRIYSSYELSETIQRLPIASFDYIFIRPDLISVAAEWLKKNRNEIIKVTPLED
;
A
#
# COMPACT_ATOMS: atom_id res chain seq x y z
N MET A 1 32.08 22.26 -12.24
CA MET A 1 30.97 21.42 -11.74
C MET A 1 31.24 20.00 -12.19
N PRO A 2 31.34 19.02 -11.28
CA PRO A 2 31.53 17.63 -11.66
C PRO A 2 30.26 17.13 -12.38
N ARG A 3 30.43 16.40 -13.49
CA ARG A 3 29.37 16.00 -14.43
C ARG A 3 28.86 14.59 -14.11
N SER A 4 27.56 14.36 -14.28
CA SER A 4 26.91 13.05 -14.20
C SER A 4 27.46 12.08 -15.24
N THR A 5 27.63 10.81 -14.87
CA THR A 5 28.02 9.71 -15.77
C THR A 5 26.82 8.88 -16.27
N GLY A 6 25.59 9.32 -16.01
CA GLY A 6 24.37 8.73 -16.58
C GLY A 6 24.08 9.21 -18.02
N GLU A 7 23.10 8.59 -18.68
CA GLU A 7 22.72 8.75 -20.10
C GLU A 7 22.47 10.21 -20.57
N ASP A 8 22.40 11.17 -19.66
CA ASP A 8 22.32 12.61 -19.90
C ASP A 8 23.70 13.30 -19.86
N LEU A 9 24.61 12.89 -20.76
CA LEU A 9 25.94 13.49 -20.93
C LEU A 9 25.93 15.00 -21.30
N GLY A 10 24.75 15.58 -21.54
CA GLY A 10 24.56 16.99 -21.92
C GLY A 10 23.89 17.89 -20.87
N SER A 11 23.38 17.35 -19.76
CA SER A 11 22.71 18.19 -18.76
C SER A 11 23.73 18.97 -17.91
N ILE A 12 23.57 20.29 -17.85
CA ILE A 12 24.34 21.20 -17.00
C ILE A 12 23.68 21.44 -15.65
N GLU A 13 22.52 20.82 -15.40
CA GLU A 13 21.80 21.00 -14.15
C GLU A 13 22.56 20.33 -12.99
N PRO A 14 22.71 21.03 -11.86
CA PRO A 14 23.36 20.44 -10.70
C PRO A 14 22.51 19.28 -10.17
N VAL A 15 23.17 18.16 -9.87
CA VAL A 15 22.53 16.98 -9.27
C VAL A 15 22.96 16.87 -7.82
N LEU A 16 22.01 16.56 -6.93
CA LEU A 16 22.31 16.27 -5.52
C LEU A 16 22.92 14.87 -5.41
N GLY A 17 24.08 14.78 -4.76
CA GLY A 17 24.77 13.51 -4.50
C GLY A 17 25.31 13.45 -3.08
N VAL A 18 26.00 12.36 -2.76
CA VAL A 18 26.69 12.18 -1.48
C VAL A 18 28.18 12.05 -1.70
N GLU A 19 28.98 12.38 -0.69
CA GLU A 19 30.40 12.03 -0.68
C GLU A 19 30.58 10.54 -0.36
N GLU A 20 31.72 9.97 -0.72
CA GLU A 20 32.09 8.57 -0.46
C GLU A 20 31.82 8.13 0.98
N GLY A 21 32.18 8.96 1.97
CA GLY A 21 31.93 8.66 3.39
C GLY A 21 30.45 8.61 3.79
N GLY A 22 29.57 9.20 2.97
CA GLY A 22 28.12 9.21 3.18
C GLY A 22 27.40 7.98 2.60
N LEU A 23 28.06 7.15 1.79
CA LEU A 23 27.42 6.04 1.08
C LEU A 23 26.74 5.04 2.05
N HIS A 24 27.44 4.61 3.11
CA HIS A 24 26.86 3.71 4.12
C HIS A 24 25.71 4.34 4.90
N SER A 25 25.73 5.66 5.11
CA SER A 25 24.61 6.36 5.74
C SER A 25 23.38 6.37 4.82
N ALA A 26 23.59 6.55 3.52
CA ALA A 26 22.53 6.47 2.53
C ALA A 26 21.95 5.05 2.43
N GLU A 27 22.78 4.00 2.44
CA GLU A 27 22.35 2.59 2.52
C GLU A 27 21.44 2.35 3.73
N ALA A 28 21.87 2.79 4.92
CA ALA A 28 21.11 2.64 6.14
C ALA A 28 19.75 3.38 6.07
N LEU A 29 19.72 4.59 5.50
CA LEU A 29 18.49 5.35 5.29
C LEU A 29 17.51 4.61 4.35
N LEU A 30 18.01 4.01 3.27
CA LEU A 30 17.17 3.27 2.33
C LEU A 30 16.57 2.01 2.94
N LEU A 31 17.35 1.28 3.74
CA LEU A 31 16.85 0.15 4.52
C LEU A 31 15.82 0.59 5.56
N ALA A 32 16.08 1.68 6.29
CA ALA A 32 15.13 2.24 7.24
C ALA A 32 13.81 2.64 6.56
N ARG A 33 13.89 3.27 5.37
CA ARG A 33 12.70 3.58 4.56
C ARG A 33 11.94 2.30 4.19
N TYR A 34 12.62 1.25 3.74
CA TYR A 34 11.99 -0.04 3.45
C TYR A 34 11.26 -0.63 4.67
N PHE A 35 11.88 -0.60 5.85
CA PHE A 35 11.24 -1.09 7.08
C PHE A 35 10.02 -0.26 7.47
N MET A 36 10.07 1.07 7.34
CA MET A 36 8.92 1.95 7.59
C MET A 36 7.73 1.61 6.67
N TYR A 37 7.99 1.33 5.39
CA TYR A 37 6.93 0.87 4.48
C TYR A 37 6.31 -0.44 4.94
N THR A 38 7.13 -1.46 5.16
CA THR A 38 6.63 -2.82 5.44
C THR A 38 5.99 -2.95 6.82
N GLN A 39 6.49 -2.23 7.83
CA GLN A 39 6.02 -2.37 9.21
C GLN A 39 4.92 -1.38 9.58
N VAL A 40 4.96 -0.15 9.06
CA VAL A 40 4.05 0.93 9.48
C VAL A 40 3.06 1.26 8.37
N TYR A 41 3.54 1.68 7.20
CA TYR A 41 2.66 2.21 6.15
C TYR A 41 1.77 1.14 5.52
N PHE A 42 2.29 -0.08 5.40
CA PHE A 42 1.58 -1.23 4.85
C PHE A 42 0.96 -2.11 5.92
N HIS A 43 0.96 -1.70 7.19
CA HIS A 43 0.36 -2.49 8.25
C HIS A 43 -1.12 -2.79 7.91
N PRO A 44 -1.56 -4.06 7.90
CA PRO A 44 -2.86 -4.45 7.34
C PRO A 44 -4.04 -3.79 8.06
N VAL A 45 -3.94 -3.61 9.38
CA VAL A 45 -4.97 -2.88 10.16
C VAL A 45 -5.06 -1.43 9.69
N ARG A 46 -3.94 -0.73 9.49
CA ARG A 46 -3.96 0.65 8.96
C ARG A 46 -4.60 0.69 7.58
N ARG A 47 -4.23 -0.24 6.69
CA ARG A 47 -4.76 -0.31 5.32
C ARG A 47 -6.27 -0.50 5.28
N ILE A 48 -6.82 -1.37 6.11
CA ILE A 48 -8.27 -1.57 6.15
C ILE A 48 -9.01 -0.38 6.77
N TYR A 49 -8.42 0.37 7.72
CA TYR A 49 -9.00 1.63 8.18
C TYR A 49 -8.99 2.70 7.09
N ASP A 50 -7.94 2.79 6.25
CA ASP A 50 -7.95 3.69 5.09
C ASP A 50 -9.11 3.36 4.14
N ILE A 51 -9.41 2.07 3.91
CA ILE A 51 -10.55 1.65 3.08
C ILE A 51 -11.87 2.08 3.71
N HIS A 52 -12.10 1.80 5.00
CA HIS A 52 -13.34 2.23 5.67
C HIS A 52 -13.47 3.75 5.69
N LEU A 53 -12.37 4.49 5.87
CA LEU A 53 -12.39 5.94 5.82
C LEU A 53 -12.74 6.46 4.42
N LYS A 54 -12.18 5.88 3.36
CA LYS A 54 -12.55 6.24 1.98
C LYS A 54 -14.01 5.93 1.69
N ASP A 55 -14.49 4.75 2.05
CA ASP A 55 -15.89 4.35 1.88
C ASP A 55 -16.81 5.36 2.62
N PHE A 56 -16.46 5.73 3.85
CA PHE A 56 -17.17 6.77 4.60
C PHE A 56 -17.16 8.11 3.88
N LEU A 57 -15.99 8.62 3.46
CA LEU A 57 -15.86 9.93 2.84
C LEU A 57 -16.63 10.03 1.51
N VAL A 58 -16.63 8.96 0.70
CA VAL A 58 -17.40 8.90 -0.55
C VAL A 58 -18.91 9.04 -0.29
N GLU A 59 -19.43 8.48 0.80
CA GLU A 59 -20.84 8.59 1.14
C GLU A 59 -21.19 9.90 1.88
N TRP A 60 -20.28 10.37 2.74
CA TRP A 60 -20.49 11.52 3.63
C TRP A 60 -20.30 12.86 2.93
N LEU A 61 -19.30 12.97 2.04
CA LEU A 61 -19.03 14.21 1.33
C LEU A 61 -20.08 14.47 0.23
N PRO A 62 -20.39 15.75 -0.07
CA PRO A 62 -21.17 16.09 -1.25
C PRO A 62 -20.55 15.50 -2.51
N GLU A 63 -21.32 14.74 -3.28
CA GLU A 63 -20.87 14.05 -4.50
C GLU A 63 -19.68 13.09 -4.27
N GLY A 64 -19.38 12.72 -3.03
CA GLY A 64 -18.26 11.87 -2.65
C GLY A 64 -16.88 12.49 -2.92
N LYS A 65 -16.79 13.83 -2.98
CA LYS A 65 -15.55 14.54 -3.29
C LYS A 65 -15.28 15.65 -2.29
N PHE A 66 -13.99 15.93 -2.10
CA PHE A 66 -13.57 17.10 -1.35
C PHE A 66 -14.00 18.40 -2.05
N PRO A 67 -14.26 19.48 -1.30
CA PRO A 67 -14.58 20.78 -1.89
C PRO A 67 -13.46 21.26 -2.83
N VAL A 68 -13.86 21.80 -3.99
CA VAL A 68 -12.93 22.47 -4.93
C VAL A 68 -12.65 23.91 -4.49
N ASP A 69 -13.61 24.52 -3.79
CA ASP A 69 -13.42 25.83 -3.17
C ASP A 69 -12.36 25.77 -2.07
N ILE A 70 -11.36 26.65 -2.18
CA ILE A 70 -10.17 26.61 -1.33
C ILE A 70 -10.47 26.88 0.13
N GLU A 71 -11.35 27.84 0.43
CA GLU A 71 -11.70 28.20 1.81
C GLU A 71 -12.45 27.05 2.49
N ARG A 72 -13.37 26.40 1.78
CA ARG A 72 -14.05 25.20 2.27
C ARG A 72 -13.12 24.02 2.46
N LEU A 73 -12.14 23.84 1.56
CA LEU A 73 -11.16 22.77 1.68
C LEU A 73 -10.25 22.99 2.89
N LEU A 74 -9.75 24.22 3.09
CA LEU A 74 -8.91 24.58 4.24
C LEU A 74 -9.66 24.49 5.58
N ALA A 75 -10.96 24.75 5.58
CA ALA A 75 -11.80 24.58 6.76
C ALA A 75 -12.08 23.12 7.12
N LEU A 76 -11.84 22.17 6.22
CA LEU A 76 -12.09 20.76 6.47
C LEU A 76 -10.85 20.10 7.08
N THR A 77 -10.91 19.83 8.38
CA THR A 77 -9.85 19.18 9.14
C THR A 77 -10.30 17.82 9.66
N ASP A 78 -9.40 17.12 10.35
CA ASP A 78 -9.73 15.88 11.05
C ASP A 78 -10.91 16.06 12.03
N ASN A 79 -11.09 17.25 12.63
CA ASN A 79 -12.18 17.48 13.57
C ASN A 79 -13.56 17.35 12.91
N GLU A 80 -13.76 17.96 11.74
CA GLU A 80 -15.01 17.91 11.00
C GLU A 80 -15.29 16.49 10.51
N VAL A 81 -14.25 15.81 10.02
CA VAL A 81 -14.36 14.42 9.55
C VAL A 81 -14.69 13.48 10.72
N LEU A 82 -13.99 13.58 11.85
CA LEU A 82 -14.23 12.75 13.03
C LEU A 82 -15.61 13.01 13.65
N ALA A 83 -16.05 14.26 13.70
CA ALA A 83 -17.40 14.61 14.12
C ALA A 83 -18.45 14.00 13.18
N GLY A 84 -18.21 14.06 11.87
CA GLY A 84 -19.05 13.42 10.84
C GLY A 84 -19.13 11.90 11.01
N ILE A 85 -17.98 11.23 11.21
CA ILE A 85 -17.91 9.78 11.47
C ILE A 85 -18.73 9.44 12.72
N LEU A 86 -18.53 10.17 13.83
CA LEU A 86 -19.25 9.91 15.06
C LEU A 86 -20.77 10.09 14.91
N ALA A 87 -21.19 11.14 14.21
CA ALA A 87 -22.61 11.39 13.94
C ALA A 87 -23.23 10.28 13.10
N ALA A 88 -22.56 9.89 12.01
CA ALA A 88 -23.04 8.82 11.13
C ALA A 88 -23.10 7.46 11.83
N ALA A 89 -22.10 7.13 12.65
CA ALA A 89 -22.05 5.87 13.38
C ALA A 89 -23.21 5.68 14.39
N ARG A 90 -23.90 6.76 14.79
CA ARG A 90 -25.03 6.73 15.75
C ARG A 90 -26.39 6.51 15.08
N ILE A 91 -26.54 6.85 13.81
CA ILE A 91 -27.82 6.84 13.10
C ILE A 91 -27.73 5.81 11.97
N VAL A 92 -28.46 4.70 12.10
CA VAL A 92 -28.37 3.55 11.18
C VAL A 92 -28.64 3.93 9.72
N ASP A 93 -29.61 4.83 9.49
CA ASP A 93 -30.01 5.25 8.15
C ASP A 93 -29.18 6.41 7.58
N SER A 94 -28.13 6.85 8.28
CA SER A 94 -27.26 7.92 7.79
C SER A 94 -26.33 7.42 6.69
N LYS A 95 -25.99 8.31 5.76
CA LYS A 95 -24.96 8.05 4.75
C LYS A 95 -23.63 7.75 5.43
N GLY A 96 -22.95 6.69 4.99
CA GLY A 96 -21.69 6.25 5.57
C GLY A 96 -21.82 5.58 6.94
N HIS A 97 -23.02 5.22 7.39
CA HIS A 97 -23.22 4.59 8.71
C HIS A 97 -22.33 3.36 8.91
N ASN A 98 -22.35 2.42 7.96
CA ASN A 98 -21.60 1.16 8.05
C ASN A 98 -20.08 1.36 8.19
N PRO A 99 -19.40 2.10 7.28
CA PRO A 99 -17.97 2.36 7.44
C PRO A 99 -17.66 3.19 8.71
N ALA A 100 -18.49 4.17 9.06
CA ALA A 100 -18.32 4.96 10.28
C ALA A 100 -18.42 4.10 11.55
N HIS A 101 -19.41 3.20 11.62
CA HIS A 101 -19.61 2.29 12.73
C HIS A 101 -18.39 1.40 12.94
N ARG A 102 -17.85 0.84 11.86
CA ARG A 102 -16.63 0.00 11.90
C ARG A 102 -15.43 0.76 12.44
N ILE A 103 -15.29 2.04 12.08
CA ILE A 103 -14.21 2.89 12.60
C ILE A 103 -14.38 3.12 14.11
N ILE A 104 -15.57 3.59 14.54
CA ILE A 104 -15.83 3.95 15.94
C ILE A 104 -15.80 2.75 16.88
N LYS A 105 -16.38 1.62 16.47
CA LYS A 105 -16.42 0.39 17.27
C LYS A 105 -15.17 -0.47 17.13
N ARG A 106 -14.23 -0.08 16.27
CA ARG A 106 -13.05 -0.86 15.89
C ARG A 106 -13.40 -2.25 15.34
N GLU A 107 -14.54 -2.36 14.67
CA GLU A 107 -15.06 -3.56 14.00
C GLU A 107 -14.65 -3.59 12.52
N HIS A 108 -13.42 -3.17 12.22
CA HIS A 108 -12.83 -3.22 10.88
C HIS A 108 -12.70 -4.67 10.41
N TYR A 109 -12.73 -4.86 9.08
CA TYR A 109 -12.55 -6.18 8.47
C TYR A 109 -11.21 -6.79 8.87
N ARG A 110 -11.20 -8.10 9.06
CA ARG A 110 -10.01 -8.84 9.51
C ARG A 110 -9.23 -9.33 8.31
N LYS A 111 -7.90 -9.29 8.40
CA LYS A 111 -7.02 -9.87 7.38
C LYS A 111 -7.28 -11.38 7.34
N LEU A 112 -7.75 -11.87 6.20
CA LEU A 112 -7.98 -13.29 5.94
C LEU A 112 -6.83 -13.91 5.14
N TYR A 113 -6.23 -13.13 4.24
CA TYR A 113 -5.13 -13.57 3.40
C TYR A 113 -4.08 -12.48 3.24
N GLU A 114 -2.83 -12.91 3.09
CA GLU A 114 -1.69 -12.11 2.69
C GLU A 114 -0.91 -12.90 1.65
N LYS A 115 -0.43 -12.22 0.61
CA LYS A 115 0.43 -12.85 -0.38
C LYS A 115 1.62 -13.54 0.28
N ASN A 116 1.95 -14.72 -0.21
CA ASN A 116 3.09 -15.49 0.28
C ASN A 116 3.86 -16.14 -0.88
N PRO A 117 5.15 -16.45 -0.68
CA PRO A 117 5.99 -17.00 -1.74
C PRO A 117 5.57 -18.37 -2.26
N GLU A 118 4.80 -19.17 -1.51
CA GLU A 118 4.33 -20.48 -1.98
C GLU A 118 3.24 -20.30 -3.04
N ASP A 119 2.27 -19.44 -2.77
CA ASP A 119 1.16 -19.17 -3.69
C ASP A 119 1.64 -18.49 -4.96
N ILE A 120 2.51 -17.49 -4.84
CA ILE A 120 3.04 -16.74 -5.98
C ILE A 120 3.84 -17.65 -6.92
N ARG A 121 4.57 -18.63 -6.38
CA ARG A 121 5.31 -19.62 -7.20
C ARG A 121 4.38 -20.50 -8.03
N ILE A 122 3.18 -20.79 -7.54
CA ILE A 122 2.18 -21.57 -8.27
C ILE A 122 1.46 -20.66 -9.26
N ASN A 123 1.06 -19.48 -8.82
CA ASN A 123 0.37 -18.50 -9.65
C ASN A 123 0.64 -17.06 -9.17
N PRO A 124 1.27 -16.21 -9.99
CA PRO A 124 1.51 -14.81 -9.65
C PRO A 124 0.23 -14.03 -9.30
N GLU A 125 -0.92 -14.43 -9.84
CA GLU A 125 -2.22 -13.81 -9.63
C GLU A 125 -3.04 -14.47 -8.49
N ALA A 126 -2.41 -15.29 -7.65
CA ALA A 126 -3.08 -16.01 -6.55
C ALA A 126 -3.95 -15.09 -5.68
N GLY A 127 -3.47 -13.90 -5.31
CA GLY A 127 -4.25 -12.94 -4.52
C GLY A 127 -5.53 -12.47 -5.23
N ARG A 128 -5.48 -12.24 -6.54
CA ARG A 128 -6.65 -11.87 -7.35
C ARG A 128 -7.65 -13.03 -7.45
N LEU A 129 -7.16 -14.26 -7.68
CA LEU A 129 -8.01 -15.45 -7.79
C LEU A 129 -8.72 -15.77 -6.46
N ILE A 130 -7.98 -15.75 -5.36
CA ILE A 130 -8.53 -15.96 -4.01
C ILE A 130 -9.58 -14.89 -3.70
N PHE A 131 -9.31 -13.63 -4.05
CA PHE A 131 -10.27 -12.54 -3.85
C PHE A 131 -11.57 -12.76 -4.64
N GLY A 132 -11.48 -13.10 -5.93
CA GLY A 132 -12.66 -13.38 -6.75
C GLY A 132 -13.49 -14.55 -6.21
N ALA A 133 -12.83 -15.63 -5.78
CA ALA A 133 -13.51 -16.80 -5.21
C ALA A 133 -14.20 -16.49 -3.86
N LEU A 134 -13.57 -15.66 -3.02
CA LEU A 134 -14.17 -15.19 -1.77
C LEU A 134 -15.34 -14.25 -2.02
N GLN A 135 -15.25 -13.33 -2.99
CA GLN A 135 -16.36 -12.47 -3.37
C GLN A 135 -17.56 -13.26 -3.88
N PHE A 136 -17.31 -14.28 -4.71
CA PHE A 136 -18.36 -15.17 -5.20
C PHE A 136 -19.05 -15.93 -4.04
N THR A 137 -18.28 -16.36 -3.04
CA THR A 137 -18.79 -17.18 -1.93
C THR A 137 -19.49 -16.36 -0.84
N TYR A 138 -18.95 -15.19 -0.48
CA TYR A 138 -19.39 -14.40 0.68
C TYR A 138 -20.04 -13.06 0.31
N GLY A 139 -20.03 -12.68 -0.97
CA GLY A 139 -20.57 -11.43 -1.49
C GLY A 139 -19.55 -10.28 -1.54
N ASN A 140 -19.78 -9.35 -2.47
CA ASN A 140 -18.89 -8.21 -2.72
C ASN A 140 -18.73 -7.29 -1.50
N ASP A 141 -19.78 -7.13 -0.70
CA ASP A 141 -19.72 -6.28 0.49
C ASP A 141 -18.93 -6.93 1.62
N ALA A 142 -18.85 -8.26 1.68
CA ALA A 142 -18.20 -8.96 2.78
C ALA A 142 -16.68 -8.96 2.69
N VAL A 143 -16.12 -8.74 1.49
CA VAL A 143 -14.70 -8.92 1.19
C VAL A 143 -14.10 -7.63 0.64
N ARG A 144 -12.85 -7.34 0.99
CA ARG A 144 -12.06 -6.24 0.44
C ARG A 144 -10.68 -6.74 0.08
N ARG A 145 -10.09 -6.20 -1.00
CA ARG A 145 -8.69 -6.42 -1.35
C ARG A 145 -7.97 -5.09 -1.45
N ASP A 146 -6.74 -5.07 -0.97
CA ASP A 146 -5.82 -3.94 -1.16
C ASP A 146 -4.44 -4.49 -1.47
N SER A 147 -3.82 -3.95 -2.50
CA SER A 147 -2.53 -4.43 -2.99
C SER A 147 -1.70 -3.26 -3.49
N TYR A 148 -0.41 -3.30 -3.22
CA TYR A 148 0.54 -2.31 -3.70
C TYR A 148 1.86 -2.98 -4.03
N THR A 149 2.41 -2.61 -5.19
CA THR A 149 3.78 -2.92 -5.57
C THR A 149 4.38 -1.63 -6.13
N ALA A 150 5.51 -1.19 -5.56
CA ALA A 150 6.20 0.00 -6.06
C ALA A 150 6.63 -0.23 -7.52
N LYS A 151 6.23 0.69 -8.42
CA LYS A 151 6.71 0.73 -9.79
C LYS A 151 8.04 1.49 -9.78
N ASN A 152 9.15 0.83 -10.10
CA ASN A 152 10.54 1.29 -10.05
C ASN A 152 11.13 1.42 -8.63
N SER A 153 12.00 0.48 -8.28
CA SER A 153 12.72 0.42 -6.99
C SER A 153 14.18 0.83 -7.09
N VAL A 154 14.68 1.12 -8.29
CA VAL A 154 16.09 1.48 -8.47
C VAL A 154 16.29 2.87 -7.88
N VAL A 155 16.94 2.90 -6.72
CA VAL A 155 17.39 4.14 -6.11
C VAL A 155 18.82 4.36 -6.56
N GLU A 156 19.01 5.40 -7.34
CA GLU A 156 20.31 5.76 -7.90
C GLU A 156 20.58 7.25 -7.64
N PHE A 157 21.76 7.53 -7.12
CA PHE A 157 22.24 8.89 -6.90
C PHE A 157 23.76 8.96 -7.11
N PRO A 158 24.30 10.14 -7.49
CA PRO A 158 25.74 10.32 -7.64
C PRO A 158 26.51 10.22 -6.32
N VAL A 159 27.68 9.59 -6.37
CA VAL A 159 28.63 9.50 -5.26
C VAL A 159 29.95 10.13 -5.69
N LEU A 160 30.37 11.19 -4.98
CA LEU A 160 31.66 11.83 -5.17
C LEU A 160 32.74 11.07 -4.41
N ARG A 161 33.70 10.50 -5.14
CA ARG A 161 34.84 9.77 -4.58
C ARG A 161 35.97 10.72 -4.21
N SER A 162 36.85 10.25 -3.33
CA SER A 162 38.06 10.97 -2.91
C SER A 162 39.03 11.32 -4.05
N ASP A 163 38.98 10.59 -5.18
CA ASP A 163 39.74 10.88 -6.40
C ASP A 163 39.10 11.97 -7.29
N GLY A 164 37.98 12.57 -6.85
CA GLY A 164 37.24 13.62 -7.54
C GLY A 164 36.29 13.12 -8.63
N ARG A 165 36.19 11.80 -8.85
CA ARG A 165 35.27 11.22 -9.83
C ARG A 165 33.89 11.00 -9.22
N ILE A 166 32.88 11.05 -10.08
CA ILE A 166 31.50 10.72 -9.74
C ILE A 166 31.19 9.33 -10.27
N TYR A 167 30.56 8.51 -9.43
CA TYR A 167 30.04 7.20 -9.78
C TYR A 167 28.58 7.07 -9.36
N SER A 168 27.88 6.08 -9.90
CA SER A 168 26.54 5.72 -9.45
C SER A 168 26.57 5.02 -8.10
N SER A 169 25.65 5.37 -7.20
CA SER A 169 25.44 4.64 -5.94
C SER A 169 25.09 3.18 -6.17
N TYR A 170 24.38 2.88 -7.27
CA TYR A 170 24.01 1.52 -7.62
C TYR A 170 25.23 0.69 -8.02
N GLU A 171 26.18 1.27 -8.77
CA GLU A 171 27.43 0.59 -9.14
C GLU A 171 28.33 0.34 -7.93
N LEU A 172 28.36 1.28 -6.97
CA LEU A 172 29.26 1.22 -5.82
C LEU A 172 28.73 0.37 -4.64
N SER A 173 27.43 0.09 -4.58
CA SER A 173 26.81 -0.55 -3.40
C SER A 173 25.98 -1.80 -3.76
N GLU A 174 26.48 -2.96 -3.36
CA GLU A 174 25.74 -4.22 -3.42
C GLU A 174 24.46 -4.19 -2.56
N THR A 175 24.48 -3.44 -1.45
CA THR A 175 23.31 -3.23 -0.58
C THR A 175 22.18 -2.53 -1.33
N ILE A 176 22.50 -1.48 -2.09
CA ILE A 176 21.51 -0.75 -2.89
C ILE A 176 21.00 -1.63 -4.05
N GLN A 177 21.88 -2.38 -4.71
CA GLN A 177 21.50 -3.32 -5.79
C GLN A 177 20.49 -4.38 -5.32
N ARG A 178 20.61 -4.83 -4.07
CA ARG A 178 19.77 -5.88 -3.49
C ARG A 178 18.67 -5.36 -2.58
N LEU A 179 18.40 -4.05 -2.61
CA LEU A 179 17.38 -3.47 -1.76
C LEU A 179 16.00 -4.06 -2.11
N PRO A 180 15.27 -4.63 -1.13
CA PRO A 180 13.99 -5.26 -1.40
C PRO A 180 12.92 -4.25 -1.80
N ILE A 181 12.01 -4.68 -2.68
CA ILE A 181 10.87 -3.86 -3.13
C ILE A 181 9.73 -4.02 -2.14
N ALA A 182 9.42 -2.94 -1.41
CA ALA A 182 8.28 -2.92 -0.50
C ALA A 182 6.98 -3.12 -1.28
N SER A 183 6.22 -4.13 -0.90
CA SER A 183 4.97 -4.49 -1.57
C SER A 183 4.09 -5.34 -0.65
N PHE A 184 2.77 -5.29 -0.85
CA PHE A 184 1.80 -6.09 -0.09
C PHE A 184 0.61 -6.45 -0.98
N ASP A 185 -0.13 -7.48 -0.58
CA ASP A 185 -1.45 -7.81 -1.13
C ASP A 185 -2.24 -8.53 -0.03
N TYR A 186 -3.31 -7.87 0.41
CA TYR A 186 -4.15 -8.28 1.51
C TYR A 186 -5.57 -8.51 1.04
N ILE A 187 -6.17 -9.57 1.54
CA ILE A 187 -7.63 -9.76 1.46
C ILE A 187 -8.18 -9.71 2.87
N PHE A 188 -9.19 -8.87 3.05
CA PHE A 188 -9.90 -8.66 4.30
C PHE A 188 -11.33 -9.18 4.18
N ILE A 189 -11.87 -9.66 5.29
CA ILE A 189 -13.26 -10.10 5.37
C ILE A 189 -13.94 -9.52 6.60
N ARG A 190 -15.25 -9.35 6.50
CA ARG A 190 -16.12 -9.01 7.62
C ARG A 190 -15.80 -9.82 8.89
N PRO A 191 -15.74 -9.18 10.08
CA PRO A 191 -15.35 -9.85 11.31
C PRO A 191 -16.21 -11.06 11.68
N ASP A 192 -17.51 -11.03 11.39
CA ASP A 192 -18.46 -12.11 11.67
C ASP A 192 -18.23 -13.36 10.81
N LEU A 193 -17.52 -13.24 9.69
CA LEU A 193 -17.28 -14.33 8.75
C LEU A 193 -15.87 -14.92 8.85
N ILE A 194 -14.96 -14.33 9.64
CA ILE A 194 -13.53 -14.66 9.64
C ILE A 194 -13.26 -16.15 9.90
N SER A 195 -13.93 -16.74 10.88
CA SER A 195 -13.72 -18.14 11.26
C SER A 195 -14.14 -19.10 10.16
N VAL A 196 -15.33 -18.88 9.58
CA VAL A 196 -15.87 -19.76 8.53
C VAL A 196 -15.07 -19.60 7.24
N ALA A 197 -14.68 -18.38 6.90
CA ALA A 197 -13.91 -18.11 5.70
C ALA A 197 -12.46 -18.58 5.78
N ALA A 198 -11.84 -18.57 6.97
CA ALA A 198 -10.51 -19.15 7.16
C ALA A 198 -10.50 -20.66 6.89
N GLU A 199 -11.51 -21.38 7.41
CA GLU A 199 -11.66 -22.82 7.16
C GLU A 199 -11.98 -23.11 5.69
N TRP A 200 -12.82 -22.30 5.07
CA TRP A 200 -13.10 -22.42 3.64
C TRP A 200 -11.84 -22.18 2.81
N LEU A 201 -11.08 -21.11 3.10
CA LEU A 201 -9.86 -20.78 2.36
C LEU A 201 -8.83 -21.90 2.49
N LYS A 202 -8.65 -22.47 3.69
CA LYS A 202 -7.73 -23.59 3.92
C LYS A 202 -8.04 -24.80 3.04
N LYS A 203 -9.32 -25.10 2.81
CA LYS A 203 -9.77 -26.24 1.99
C LYS A 203 -9.67 -25.97 0.50
N ASN A 204 -9.92 -24.74 0.06
CA ASN A 204 -10.09 -24.43 -1.36
C ASN A 204 -8.88 -23.73 -1.99
N ARG A 205 -7.98 -23.12 -1.20
CA ARG A 205 -6.84 -22.32 -1.68
C ARG A 205 -6.05 -23.02 -2.78
N ASN A 206 -5.63 -24.26 -2.55
CA ASN A 206 -4.75 -24.98 -3.45
C ASN A 206 -5.38 -25.21 -4.84
N GLU A 207 -6.70 -25.40 -4.90
CA GLU A 207 -7.40 -25.58 -6.17
C GLU A 207 -7.65 -24.23 -6.85
N ILE A 208 -7.99 -23.19 -6.09
CA ILE A 208 -8.19 -21.82 -6.60
C ILE A 208 -6.93 -21.30 -7.30
N ILE A 209 -5.75 -21.45 -6.68
CA ILE A 209 -4.52 -20.87 -7.23
C ILE A 209 -3.98 -21.64 -8.44
N LYS A 210 -4.38 -22.89 -8.65
CA LYS A 210 -4.01 -23.67 -9.84
C LYS A 210 -4.77 -23.26 -11.09
N VAL A 211 -5.88 -22.52 -10.95
CA VAL A 211 -6.67 -22.06 -12.09
C VAL A 211 -5.82 -21.12 -12.94
N THR A 212 -5.64 -21.47 -14.21
CA THR A 212 -5.05 -20.56 -15.19
C THR A 212 -6.12 -19.55 -15.58
N PRO A 213 -5.86 -18.24 -15.53
CA PRO A 213 -6.81 -17.25 -16.04
C PRO A 213 -7.15 -17.58 -17.49
N LEU A 214 -8.44 -17.54 -17.86
CA LEU A 214 -8.81 -17.45 -19.27
C LEU A 214 -8.21 -16.16 -19.81
N GLU A 215 -7.49 -16.23 -20.91
CA GLU A 215 -7.02 -15.03 -21.63
C GLU A 215 -8.24 -14.21 -22.03
N ASP A 216 -8.36 -13.00 -21.47
CA ASP A 216 -9.27 -11.95 -21.94
C ASP A 216 -8.64 -11.20 -23.14
#